data_AF-A0A0A7ED47-F1
#
_entry.id   AF-A0A0A7ED47-F1
#
_cell.length_a   1.000
_cell.length_b   1.000
_cell.length_c   1.000
_cell.angle_alpha   90.00
_cell.angle_beta   90.00
_cell.angle_gamma   90.00
#
_symmetry.space_group_name_H-M   'P 1'
#
loop_
_entity.id
_entity.type
_entity.pdbx_description
1 polymer ?
#
loop_
_entity_poly.entity_id
_entity_poly.type
_entity_poly.pdbx_seq_one_letter_code
_entity_poly.pdbx_strand_id
1 'polypeptide(L)'
;MRLSSLKVAHLTTVHKRTDTRVFVKECSSLARFLKHVVLIVADGKGSEKVNNVEIKDIGKPSSLAYRFFVSGFKVFRAALKEKADIYHFHDPELMFVGWGLRLCGKKVIYDVHEDVPSQVLRKPWLPKVFAYPISYIVRLCENISSKILSGIVTVTPHIAGRFDSRKTIEVRNYPCLEEFYTPIDLAIEQGKPLNLVYVGGITKDRGIFQMLDALINVKGNVKLHLVGPCFPTSLLSEIEGHEAWPKVEYYGWQNRDQVVEILKNSHLGLVLLQPTGDYELAFPVKMFEYMASGLPILSSNFELYDEIVQHTQSGRTVEPTEPAKISDVINEMLNDHHVLREYGVFGRQSVETQFNWQSQISGLLEFYQKILK
;
A
#
# COMPACT_ATOMS: atom_id res chain seq x y z
N MET A 1 -17.29 9.44 -24.96
CA MET A 1 -17.78 8.09 -24.60
C MET A 1 -18.29 8.15 -23.17
N ARG A 2 -19.46 7.58 -22.83
CA ARG A 2 -19.95 7.59 -21.43
C ARG A 2 -19.16 6.57 -20.61
N LEU A 3 -18.80 6.89 -19.36
CA LEU A 3 -18.09 5.95 -18.47
C LEU A 3 -18.83 4.61 -18.35
N SER A 4 -20.16 4.67 -18.25
CA SER A 4 -21.04 3.51 -18.12
C SER A 4 -21.06 2.57 -19.33
N SER A 5 -20.42 2.94 -20.45
CA SER A 5 -20.26 2.05 -21.61
C SER A 5 -18.87 1.42 -21.72
N LEU A 6 -17.89 1.89 -20.92
CA LEU A 6 -16.50 1.47 -21.04
C LEU A 6 -16.28 0.03 -20.57
N LYS A 7 -15.41 -0.67 -21.30
CA LYS A 7 -14.84 -1.95 -20.93
C LYS A 7 -13.35 -1.81 -20.62
N VAL A 8 -12.92 -2.27 -19.45
CA VAL A 8 -11.52 -2.20 -19.01
C VAL A 8 -11.00 -3.59 -18.67
N ALA A 9 -9.82 -3.92 -19.17
CA ALA A 9 -9.12 -5.17 -18.88
C ALA A 9 -7.87 -4.93 -18.03
N HIS A 10 -7.90 -5.40 -16.78
CA HIS A 10 -6.76 -5.44 -15.89
C HIS A 10 -5.95 -6.73 -16.11
N LEU A 11 -4.62 -6.65 -16.11
CA LEU A 11 -3.72 -7.75 -16.44
C LEU A 11 -2.67 -7.96 -15.35
N THR A 12 -2.59 -9.18 -14.82
CA THR A 12 -1.58 -9.59 -13.84
C THR A 12 -1.20 -11.07 -13.98
N THR A 13 0.06 -11.37 -13.73
CA THR A 13 0.66 -12.70 -13.60
C THR A 13 1.33 -12.91 -12.24
N VAL A 14 1.57 -11.84 -11.46
CA VAL A 14 2.21 -11.93 -10.13
C VAL A 14 1.20 -11.75 -9.00
N HIS A 15 0.31 -10.76 -9.10
CA HIS A 15 -0.66 -10.49 -8.05
C HIS A 15 -1.70 -11.60 -7.94
N LYS A 16 -2.10 -11.90 -6.70
CA LYS A 16 -3.21 -12.80 -6.41
C LYS A 16 -4.51 -12.18 -6.94
N ARG A 17 -5.50 -13.00 -7.30
CA ARG A 17 -6.83 -12.52 -7.70
C ARG A 17 -7.57 -11.71 -6.62
N THR A 18 -7.12 -11.76 -5.36
CA THR A 18 -7.64 -11.02 -4.21
C THR A 18 -6.73 -9.88 -3.76
N ASP A 19 -5.78 -9.46 -4.62
CA ASP A 19 -4.85 -8.38 -4.30
C ASP A 19 -5.58 -7.09 -3.90
N THR A 20 -5.07 -6.41 -2.86
CA THR A 20 -5.71 -5.23 -2.29
C THR A 20 -5.77 -4.08 -3.29
N ARG A 21 -4.70 -3.81 -4.05
CA ARG A 21 -4.67 -2.70 -5.00
C ARG A 21 -5.41 -3.09 -6.27
N VAL A 22 -5.03 -4.22 -6.88
CA VAL A 22 -5.51 -4.60 -8.21
C VAL A 22 -6.99 -4.98 -8.18
N PHE A 23 -7.40 -5.88 -7.27
CA PHE A 23 -8.75 -6.41 -7.27
C PHE A 23 -9.70 -5.63 -6.36
N VAL A 24 -9.34 -5.50 -5.07
CA VAL A 24 -10.24 -4.92 -4.06
C VAL A 24 -10.45 -3.43 -4.31
N LYS A 25 -9.36 -2.69 -4.54
CA LYS A 25 -9.42 -1.25 -4.77
C LYS A 25 -9.80 -0.93 -6.21
N GLU A 26 -8.95 -1.24 -7.19
CA GLU A 26 -9.19 -0.81 -8.57
C GLU A 26 -10.36 -1.55 -9.24
N CYS A 27 -10.24 -2.85 -9.50
CA CYS A 27 -11.24 -3.57 -10.29
C CYS A 27 -12.64 -3.48 -9.67
N SER A 28 -12.77 -3.75 -8.36
CA SER A 28 -14.06 -3.74 -7.68
C SER A 28 -14.69 -2.35 -7.60
N SER A 29 -13.89 -1.28 -7.49
CA SER A 29 -14.44 0.09 -7.49
C SER A 29 -14.82 0.51 -8.91
N LEU A 30 -14.00 0.23 -9.91
CA LEU A 30 -14.31 0.51 -11.32
C LEU A 30 -15.60 -0.21 -11.77
N ALA A 31 -15.84 -1.44 -11.30
CA ALA A 31 -17.03 -2.21 -11.62
C ALA A 31 -18.35 -1.57 -11.14
N ARG A 32 -18.29 -0.57 -10.24
CA ARG A 32 -19.45 0.23 -9.82
C ARG A 32 -19.84 1.29 -10.85
N PHE A 33 -18.90 1.73 -11.70
CA PHE A 33 -19.06 2.85 -12.63
C PHE A 33 -19.03 2.44 -14.10
N LEU A 34 -18.34 1.34 -14.42
CA LEU A 34 -18.07 0.89 -15.78
C LEU A 34 -18.98 -0.26 -16.20
N LYS A 35 -19.17 -0.43 -17.51
CA LYS A 35 -20.01 -1.50 -18.06
C LYS A 35 -19.46 -2.89 -17.72
N HIS A 36 -18.15 -3.03 -17.89
CA HIS A 36 -17.47 -4.31 -17.79
C HIS A 36 -16.03 -4.13 -17.35
N VAL A 37 -15.66 -4.80 -16.27
CA VAL A 37 -14.29 -4.88 -15.78
C VAL A 37 -13.91 -6.35 -15.78
N VAL A 38 -12.78 -6.66 -16.43
CA VAL A 38 -12.21 -8.01 -16.46
C VAL A 38 -10.81 -7.97 -15.88
N LEU A 39 -10.50 -8.91 -14.98
CA LEU A 39 -9.17 -9.13 -14.44
C LEU A 39 -8.62 -10.44 -15.00
N ILE A 40 -7.54 -10.37 -15.76
CA ILE A 40 -6.84 -11.55 -16.29
C ILE A 40 -5.71 -11.89 -15.33
N VAL A 41 -5.75 -13.11 -14.76
CA VAL A 41 -4.82 -13.62 -13.73
C VAL A 41 -4.15 -14.92 -14.17
N ALA A 42 -3.05 -15.29 -13.51
CA ALA A 42 -2.30 -16.53 -13.76
C ALA A 42 -2.09 -17.35 -12.48
N ASP A 43 -3.14 -17.64 -11.72
CA ASP A 43 -3.03 -18.31 -10.41
C ASP A 43 -3.52 -19.77 -10.40
N GLY A 44 -4.14 -20.23 -11.49
CA GLY A 44 -4.55 -21.63 -11.67
C GLY A 44 -5.77 -22.06 -10.87
N LYS A 45 -6.59 -21.13 -10.37
CA LYS A 45 -7.82 -21.47 -9.62
C LYS A 45 -9.11 -21.40 -10.47
N GLY A 46 -8.99 -21.24 -11.79
CA GLY A 46 -10.13 -21.15 -12.70
C GLY A 46 -10.76 -19.76 -12.78
N SER A 47 -11.64 -19.56 -13.76
CA SER A 47 -12.32 -18.27 -13.98
C SER A 47 -13.56 -18.16 -13.10
N GLU A 48 -13.87 -16.96 -12.63
CA GLU A 48 -15.02 -16.69 -11.76
C GLU A 48 -15.55 -15.26 -11.96
N LYS A 49 -16.64 -14.91 -11.28
CA LYS A 49 -17.16 -13.54 -11.24
C LYS A 49 -17.42 -13.14 -9.79
N VAL A 50 -16.74 -12.08 -9.33
CA VAL A 50 -16.81 -11.59 -7.95
C VAL A 50 -16.88 -10.07 -7.99
N ASN A 51 -17.70 -9.43 -7.15
CA ASN A 51 -17.86 -7.96 -7.10
C ASN A 51 -18.14 -7.30 -8.46
N ASN A 52 -18.92 -7.98 -9.32
CA ASN A 52 -19.19 -7.58 -10.70
C ASN A 52 -17.95 -7.51 -11.63
N VAL A 53 -16.80 -8.01 -11.18
CA VAL A 53 -15.58 -8.18 -11.97
C VAL A 53 -15.54 -9.61 -12.53
N GLU A 54 -15.30 -9.74 -13.83
CA GLU A 54 -15.03 -11.04 -14.45
C GLU A 54 -13.54 -11.39 -14.26
N ILE A 55 -13.23 -12.48 -13.59
CA ILE A 55 -11.86 -12.94 -13.38
C ILE A 55 -11.58 -14.07 -14.38
N LYS A 56 -10.60 -13.88 -15.26
CA LYS A 56 -10.15 -14.86 -16.24
C LYS A 56 -8.79 -15.42 -15.88
N ASP A 57 -8.76 -16.69 -15.53
CA ASP A 57 -7.51 -17.38 -15.21
C ASP A 57 -6.90 -18.03 -16.46
N ILE A 58 -5.62 -17.76 -16.72
CA ILE A 58 -4.85 -18.37 -17.82
C ILE A 58 -3.97 -19.55 -17.36
N GLY A 59 -4.14 -19.96 -16.10
CA GLY A 59 -3.45 -21.08 -15.47
C GLY A 59 -2.25 -20.63 -14.64
N LYS A 60 -1.77 -21.52 -13.77
CA LYS A 60 -0.62 -21.25 -12.91
C LYS A 60 0.70 -21.47 -13.67
N PRO A 61 1.64 -20.51 -13.65
CA PRO A 61 2.96 -20.70 -14.25
C PRO A 61 3.79 -21.73 -13.45
N SER A 62 4.54 -22.56 -14.16
CA SER A 62 5.44 -23.56 -13.54
C SER A 62 6.82 -22.99 -13.18
N SER A 63 7.22 -21.88 -13.78
CA SER A 63 8.51 -21.21 -13.54
C SER A 63 8.44 -19.72 -13.89
N LEU A 64 9.45 -18.94 -13.49
CA LEU A 64 9.58 -17.52 -13.87
C LEU A 64 9.66 -17.33 -15.39
N ALA A 65 10.46 -18.16 -16.08
CA ALA A 65 10.56 -18.10 -17.55
C ALA A 65 9.22 -18.46 -18.22
N TYR A 66 8.52 -19.48 -17.71
CA TYR A 66 7.18 -19.83 -18.21
C TYR A 66 6.19 -18.69 -17.99
N ARG A 67 6.26 -18.02 -16.84
CA ARG A 67 5.41 -16.87 -16.53
C ARG A 67 5.65 -15.73 -17.52
N PHE A 68 6.91 -15.39 -17.74
CA PHE A 68 7.30 -14.30 -18.64
C PHE A 68 6.89 -14.58 -20.10
N PHE A 69 7.29 -15.73 -20.67
CA PHE A 69 7.09 -15.99 -22.10
C PHE A 69 5.71 -16.60 -22.40
N VAL A 70 5.37 -17.71 -21.74
CA VAL A 70 4.16 -18.48 -22.08
C VAL A 70 2.93 -17.82 -21.47
N SER A 71 2.98 -17.47 -20.18
CA SER A 71 1.85 -16.83 -19.51
C SER A 71 1.66 -15.41 -20.04
N GLY A 72 2.73 -14.66 -20.30
CA GLY A 72 2.68 -13.38 -21.02
C GLY A 72 1.96 -13.49 -22.38
N PHE A 73 2.30 -14.48 -23.21
CA PHE A 73 1.61 -14.68 -24.49
C PHE A 73 0.13 -15.09 -24.32
N LYS A 74 -0.18 -15.94 -23.33
CA LYS A 74 -1.57 -16.30 -23.00
C LYS A 74 -2.37 -15.08 -22.55
N VAL A 75 -1.81 -14.23 -21.70
CA VAL A 75 -2.41 -12.95 -21.27
C VAL A 75 -2.65 -12.04 -22.46
N PHE A 76 -1.66 -11.86 -23.35
CA PHE A 76 -1.81 -11.07 -24.57
C PHE A 76 -2.99 -11.55 -25.44
N ARG A 77 -3.08 -12.86 -25.68
CA ARG A 77 -4.19 -13.45 -26.46
C ARG A 77 -5.53 -13.28 -25.77
N ALA A 78 -5.60 -13.50 -24.46
CA ALA A 78 -6.82 -13.32 -23.69
C ALA A 78 -7.27 -11.85 -23.71
N ALA A 79 -6.34 -10.90 -23.51
CA ALA A 79 -6.60 -9.47 -23.58
C ALA A 79 -7.15 -9.04 -24.95
N LEU A 80 -6.57 -9.51 -26.06
CA LEU A 80 -7.10 -9.18 -27.39
C LEU A 80 -8.54 -9.67 -27.62
N LYS A 81 -8.91 -10.83 -27.07
CA LYS A 81 -10.28 -11.35 -27.14
C LYS A 81 -11.28 -10.48 -26.37
N GLU A 82 -10.84 -9.79 -25.33
CA GLU A 82 -11.71 -8.92 -24.53
C GLU A 82 -12.24 -7.73 -25.32
N LYS A 83 -11.51 -7.25 -26.33
CA LYS A 83 -11.86 -6.03 -27.07
C LYS A 83 -12.19 -4.86 -26.10
N ALA A 84 -11.37 -4.72 -25.05
CA ALA A 84 -11.53 -3.65 -24.09
C ALA A 84 -11.15 -2.29 -24.71
N ASP A 85 -11.72 -1.23 -24.16
CA ASP A 85 -11.39 0.15 -24.53
C ASP A 85 -10.03 0.54 -23.93
N ILE A 86 -9.73 0.04 -22.72
CA ILE A 86 -8.48 0.26 -21.99
C ILE A 86 -7.94 -1.07 -21.46
N TYR A 87 -6.62 -1.21 -21.56
CA TYR A 87 -5.84 -2.31 -21.00
C TYR A 87 -4.90 -1.76 -19.93
N HIS A 88 -5.00 -2.27 -18.71
CA HIS A 88 -4.23 -1.79 -17.56
C HIS A 88 -3.44 -2.95 -16.97
N PHE A 89 -2.11 -2.92 -17.00
CA PHE A 89 -1.29 -4.00 -16.43
C PHE A 89 -0.51 -3.51 -15.22
N HIS A 90 -0.23 -4.43 -14.29
CA HIS A 90 0.38 -4.10 -13.00
C HIS A 90 1.81 -4.66 -12.85
N ASP A 91 2.14 -5.72 -13.58
CA ASP A 91 3.43 -6.38 -13.43
C ASP A 91 4.46 -5.88 -14.44
N PRO A 92 5.71 -5.57 -14.01
CA PRO A 92 6.78 -5.15 -14.91
C PRO A 92 7.04 -6.17 -16.04
N GLU A 93 6.89 -7.47 -15.77
CA GLU A 93 7.08 -8.51 -16.80
C GLU A 93 6.04 -8.45 -17.93
N LEU A 94 4.91 -7.77 -17.72
CA LEU A 94 3.88 -7.56 -18.74
C LEU A 94 4.13 -6.34 -19.62
N MET A 95 5.23 -5.60 -19.44
CA MET A 95 5.58 -4.48 -20.33
C MET A 95 5.58 -4.89 -21.81
N PHE A 96 6.16 -6.05 -22.14
CA PHE A 96 6.17 -6.57 -23.52
C PHE A 96 4.77 -6.90 -24.05
N VAL A 97 3.87 -7.37 -23.18
CA VAL A 97 2.45 -7.58 -23.50
C VAL A 97 1.78 -6.24 -23.78
N GLY A 98 2.05 -5.23 -22.95
CA GLY A 98 1.59 -3.87 -23.15
C GLY A 98 2.06 -3.27 -24.48
N TRP A 99 3.31 -3.50 -24.87
CA TRP A 99 3.86 -3.04 -26.15
C TRP A 99 3.18 -3.73 -27.33
N GLY A 100 2.98 -5.05 -27.25
CA GLY A 100 2.22 -5.81 -28.25
C GLY A 100 0.80 -5.26 -28.41
N LEU A 101 0.10 -4.96 -27.30
CA LEU A 101 -1.24 -4.37 -27.33
C LEU A 101 -1.24 -2.98 -27.97
N ARG A 102 -0.21 -2.16 -27.72
CA ARG A 102 -0.04 -0.85 -28.39
C ARG A 102 0.14 -1.00 -29.91
N LEU A 103 0.91 -1.98 -30.37
CA LEU A 103 1.06 -2.29 -31.80
C LEU A 103 -0.27 -2.74 -32.43
N CYS A 104 -1.15 -3.38 -31.66
CA CYS A 104 -2.52 -3.69 -32.08
C CYS A 104 -3.49 -2.49 -31.97
N GLY A 105 -2.99 -1.26 -31.80
CA GLY A 105 -3.80 -0.05 -31.74
C GLY A 105 -4.58 0.15 -30.44
N LYS A 106 -4.30 -0.63 -29.38
CA LYS A 106 -5.03 -0.54 -28.10
C LYS A 106 -4.55 0.63 -27.25
N LYS A 107 -5.39 1.11 -26.33
CA LYS A 107 -5.01 2.06 -25.27
C LYS A 107 -4.50 1.26 -24.08
N VAL A 108 -3.26 1.50 -23.68
CA VAL A 108 -2.57 0.65 -22.68
C VAL A 108 -1.97 1.53 -21.58
N ILE A 109 -2.20 1.13 -20.34
CA ILE A 109 -1.73 1.78 -19.12
C ILE A 109 -0.87 0.80 -18.33
N TYR A 110 0.23 1.30 -17.78
CA TYR A 110 1.05 0.57 -16.81
C TYR A 110 0.90 1.18 -15.42
N ASP A 111 0.55 0.35 -14.44
CA ASP A 111 0.54 0.69 -13.02
C ASP A 111 1.88 0.34 -12.36
N VAL A 112 2.65 1.37 -12.00
CA VAL A 112 3.96 1.22 -11.35
C VAL A 112 3.78 1.29 -9.85
N HIS A 113 3.76 0.13 -9.20
CA HIS A 113 3.57 0.02 -7.75
C HIS A 113 4.83 0.33 -6.96
N GLU A 114 6.01 0.11 -7.55
CA GLU A 114 7.28 0.12 -6.84
C GLU A 114 8.42 0.59 -7.77
N ASP A 115 9.53 1.05 -7.18
CA ASP A 115 10.76 1.29 -7.93
C ASP A 115 11.52 -0.03 -8.14
N VAL A 116 11.05 -0.81 -9.12
CA VAL A 116 11.60 -2.14 -9.42
C VAL A 116 13.10 -2.09 -9.75
N PRO A 117 13.61 -1.13 -10.55
CA PRO A 117 15.06 -0.96 -10.74
C PRO A 117 15.84 -0.85 -9.43
N SER A 118 15.38 -0.03 -8.49
CA SER A 118 16.05 0.17 -7.19
C SER A 118 15.90 -1.05 -6.28
N GLN A 119 14.76 -1.75 -6.33
CA GLN A 119 14.57 -2.98 -5.58
C GLN A 119 15.49 -4.12 -6.03
N VAL A 120 15.72 -4.27 -7.35
CA VAL A 120 16.65 -5.27 -7.89
C VAL A 120 18.03 -5.12 -7.26
N LEU A 121 18.52 -3.89 -7.10
CA LEU A 121 19.83 -3.59 -6.53
C LEU A 121 19.95 -3.93 -5.03
N ARG A 122 18.81 -4.03 -4.33
CA ARG A 122 18.75 -4.29 -2.88
C ARG A 122 18.46 -5.73 -2.51
N LYS A 123 18.21 -6.62 -3.48
CA LYS A 123 17.96 -8.04 -3.19
C LYS A 123 19.23 -8.68 -2.61
N PRO A 124 19.23 -9.15 -1.35
CA PRO A 124 20.44 -9.63 -0.69
C PRO A 124 21.02 -10.89 -1.33
N TRP A 125 20.17 -11.69 -1.98
CA TRP A 125 20.54 -12.92 -2.67
C TRP A 125 21.05 -12.72 -4.11
N LEU A 126 20.95 -11.51 -4.67
CA LEU A 126 21.34 -11.23 -6.05
C LEU A 126 22.70 -10.53 -6.09
N PRO A 127 23.77 -11.18 -6.60
CA PRO A 127 25.08 -10.54 -6.69
C PRO A 127 25.03 -9.24 -7.52
N LYS A 128 25.73 -8.20 -7.04
CA LYS A 128 25.70 -6.86 -7.65
C LYS A 128 26.08 -6.86 -9.15
N VAL A 129 26.99 -7.74 -9.55
CA VAL A 129 27.39 -7.91 -10.96
C VAL A 129 26.23 -8.29 -11.90
N PHE A 130 25.19 -8.95 -11.38
CA PHE A 130 23.96 -9.25 -12.10
C PHE A 130 22.86 -8.22 -11.83
N ALA A 131 22.80 -7.69 -10.60
CA ALA A 131 21.79 -6.72 -10.21
C ALA A 131 21.86 -5.43 -11.05
N TYR A 132 23.06 -4.89 -11.31
CA TYR A 132 23.22 -3.66 -12.10
C TYR A 132 22.71 -3.79 -13.55
N PRO A 133 23.12 -4.80 -14.35
CA PRO A 133 22.56 -5.01 -15.68
C PRO A 133 21.05 -5.20 -15.67
N ILE A 134 20.50 -5.99 -14.74
CA ILE A 134 19.05 -6.22 -14.65
C ILE A 134 18.32 -4.90 -14.34
N SER A 135 18.80 -4.15 -13.34
CA SER A 135 18.24 -2.84 -12.98
C SER A 135 18.25 -1.87 -14.17
N TYR A 136 19.35 -1.83 -14.92
CA TYR A 136 19.46 -1.01 -16.14
C TYR A 136 18.47 -1.44 -17.23
N ILE A 137 18.32 -2.74 -17.47
CA ILE A 137 17.37 -3.29 -18.45
C ILE A 137 15.93 -2.93 -18.06
N VAL A 138 15.55 -3.11 -16.79
CA VAL A 138 14.20 -2.75 -16.31
C VAL A 138 13.96 -1.26 -16.51
N ARG A 139 14.91 -0.39 -16.14
CA ARG A 139 14.82 1.06 -16.33
C ARG A 139 14.69 1.43 -17.80
N LEU A 140 15.42 0.76 -18.70
CA LEU A 140 15.30 0.96 -20.13
C LEU A 140 13.89 0.57 -20.64
N CYS A 141 13.37 -0.57 -20.21
CA CYS A 141 12.02 -1.01 -20.56
C CYS A 141 10.94 -0.04 -20.04
N GLU A 142 11.07 0.48 -18.82
CA GLU A 142 10.16 1.49 -18.27
C GLU A 142 10.25 2.81 -19.07
N ASN A 143 11.46 3.25 -19.43
CA ASN A 143 11.66 4.44 -20.25
C ASN A 143 11.03 4.28 -21.64
N ILE A 144 11.16 3.11 -22.27
CA ILE A 144 10.47 2.80 -23.53
C ILE A 144 8.96 2.83 -23.31
N SER A 145 8.47 2.14 -22.28
CA SER A 145 7.05 2.06 -21.91
C SER A 145 6.44 3.46 -21.71
N SER A 146 7.13 4.36 -21.02
CA SER A 146 6.68 5.75 -20.80
C SER A 146 6.37 6.50 -22.10
N LYS A 147 7.12 6.21 -23.18
CA LYS A 147 6.96 6.85 -24.48
C LYS A 147 5.82 6.23 -25.27
N ILE A 148 5.73 4.90 -25.27
CA ILE A 148 4.84 4.16 -26.17
C ILE A 148 3.45 3.89 -25.58
N LEU A 149 3.35 3.73 -24.27
CA LEU A 149 2.09 3.49 -23.59
C LEU A 149 1.21 4.75 -23.62
N SER A 150 -0.09 4.52 -23.44
CA SER A 150 -1.11 5.57 -23.44
C SER A 150 -1.14 6.34 -22.13
N GLY A 151 -0.75 5.68 -21.03
CA GLY A 151 -0.62 6.32 -19.73
C GLY A 151 0.19 5.48 -18.75
N ILE A 152 0.62 6.12 -17.67
CA ILE A 152 1.29 5.51 -16.53
C ILE A 152 0.51 5.89 -15.27
N VAL A 153 0.25 4.91 -14.41
CA VAL A 153 -0.27 5.12 -13.06
C VAL A 153 0.89 4.86 -12.11
N THR A 154 1.03 5.67 -11.07
CA THR A 154 2.09 5.53 -10.06
C THR A 154 1.53 5.72 -8.66
N VAL A 155 2.28 5.31 -7.63
CA VAL A 155 1.83 5.37 -6.23
C VAL A 155 2.51 6.44 -5.39
N THR A 156 3.59 7.06 -5.88
CA THR A 156 4.30 8.14 -5.16
C THR A 156 4.82 9.22 -6.12
N PRO A 157 5.02 10.47 -5.65
CA PRO A 157 5.61 11.54 -6.45
C PRO A 157 7.01 11.19 -6.95
N HIS A 158 7.80 10.48 -6.12
CA HIS A 158 9.13 10.01 -6.49
C HIS A 158 9.10 9.08 -7.72
N ILE A 159 8.15 8.14 -7.76
CA ILE A 159 7.98 7.25 -8.92
C ILE A 159 7.43 8.06 -10.11
N ALA A 160 6.44 8.93 -9.88
CA ALA A 160 5.84 9.78 -10.92
C ALA A 160 6.88 10.65 -11.64
N GLY A 161 7.84 11.23 -10.91
CA GLY A 161 8.89 12.10 -11.44
C GLY A 161 9.84 11.43 -12.45
N ARG A 162 9.77 10.10 -12.59
CA ARG A 162 10.53 9.34 -13.58
C ARG A 162 9.86 9.29 -14.95
N PHE A 163 8.62 9.74 -15.04
CA PHE A 163 7.77 9.60 -16.24
C PHE A 163 7.25 10.96 -16.71
N ASP A 164 6.81 11.04 -17.97
CA ASP A 164 6.23 12.28 -18.54
C ASP A 164 4.92 12.64 -17.82
N SER A 165 4.90 13.76 -17.12
CA SER A 165 3.75 14.22 -16.32
C SER A 165 2.46 14.39 -17.13
N ARG A 166 2.54 14.57 -18.46
CA ARG A 166 1.35 14.67 -19.31
C ARG A 166 0.62 13.33 -19.46
N LYS A 167 1.34 12.23 -19.28
CA LYS A 167 0.87 10.84 -19.41
C LYS A 167 0.83 10.10 -18.07
N THR A 168 1.08 10.76 -16.96
CA THR A 168 1.18 10.12 -15.65
C THR A 168 0.12 10.64 -14.70
N ILE A 169 -0.48 9.75 -13.92
CA ILE A 169 -1.30 10.10 -12.76
C ILE A 169 -0.81 9.35 -11.53
N GLU A 170 -0.99 9.96 -10.37
CA GLU A 170 -0.77 9.30 -9.09
C GLU A 170 -2.10 8.73 -8.58
N VAL A 171 -2.12 7.43 -8.30
CA VAL A 171 -3.25 6.72 -7.69
C VAL A 171 -2.71 5.97 -6.50
N ARG A 172 -2.91 6.53 -5.31
CA ARG A 172 -2.30 6.05 -4.06
C ARG A 172 -3.18 5.02 -3.36
N ASN A 173 -2.58 4.21 -2.49
CA ASN A 173 -3.28 3.16 -1.75
C ASN A 173 -3.98 3.69 -0.49
N TYR A 174 -4.67 4.83 -0.58
CA TYR A 174 -5.44 5.40 0.53
C TYR A 174 -6.57 4.48 1.02
N PRO A 175 -7.00 4.59 2.29
CA PRO A 175 -8.06 3.75 2.87
C PRO A 175 -9.42 4.03 2.21
N CYS A 176 -10.29 3.01 2.20
CA CYS A 176 -11.70 3.18 1.89
C CYS A 176 -12.41 3.67 3.16
N LEU A 177 -13.09 4.82 3.11
CA LEU A 177 -13.70 5.42 4.29
C LEU A 177 -14.75 4.53 4.95
N GLU A 178 -15.46 3.74 4.14
CA GLU A 178 -16.52 2.84 4.62
C GLU A 178 -15.98 1.73 5.52
N GLU A 179 -14.69 1.40 5.43
CA GLU A 179 -14.06 0.36 6.24
C GLU A 179 -13.74 0.84 7.67
N PHE A 180 -13.53 2.14 7.86
CA PHE A 180 -12.98 2.70 9.10
C PHE A 180 -13.99 3.58 9.85
N TYR A 181 -15.29 3.31 9.75
CA TYR A 181 -16.28 4.10 10.49
C TYR A 181 -16.17 3.85 12.00
N THR A 182 -15.54 4.80 12.70
CA THR A 182 -15.35 4.77 14.15
C THR A 182 -15.87 6.08 14.75
N PRO A 183 -16.71 6.05 15.80
CA PRO A 183 -17.04 7.24 16.57
C PRO A 183 -15.75 7.85 17.14
N ILE A 184 -15.53 9.15 16.93
CA ILE A 184 -14.30 9.87 17.35
C ILE A 184 -14.25 10.08 18.88
N ASP A 185 -15.13 9.44 19.66
CA ASP A 185 -15.08 9.46 21.12
C ASP A 185 -14.16 8.32 21.61
N LEU A 186 -12.85 8.60 21.61
CA LEU A 186 -11.86 7.81 22.33
C LEU A 186 -12.08 8.04 23.84
N ALA A 187 -12.96 7.26 24.45
CA ALA A 187 -13.14 7.29 25.89
C ALA A 187 -11.92 6.66 26.57
N ILE A 188 -11.01 7.51 27.07
CA ILE A 188 -9.94 7.05 27.95
C ILE A 188 -10.56 6.76 29.32
N GLU A 189 -10.83 5.48 29.57
CA GLU A 189 -11.38 5.03 30.84
C GLU A 189 -10.30 5.00 31.94
N GLN A 190 -10.60 5.60 33.08
CA GLN A 190 -9.70 5.59 34.23
C GLN A 190 -9.42 4.15 34.68
N GLY A 191 -8.14 3.84 34.93
CA GLY A 191 -7.69 2.53 35.40
C GLY A 191 -7.49 1.48 34.30
N LYS A 192 -7.93 1.73 33.06
CA LYS A 192 -7.60 0.88 31.91
C LYS A 192 -6.25 1.26 31.29
N PRO A 193 -5.54 0.31 30.63
CA PRO A 193 -4.30 0.63 29.94
C PRO A 193 -4.55 1.53 28.73
N LEU A 194 -3.61 2.43 28.47
CA LEU A 194 -3.52 3.15 27.21
C LEU A 194 -2.89 2.23 26.15
N ASN A 195 -3.69 1.91 25.14
CA ASN A 195 -3.35 1.01 24.05
C ASN A 195 -2.60 1.74 22.92
N LEU A 196 -1.33 1.41 22.72
CA LEU A 196 -0.54 1.73 21.54
C LEU A 196 -0.73 0.62 20.51
N VAL A 197 -0.66 0.91 19.21
CA VAL A 197 -0.84 -0.13 18.17
C VAL A 197 0.13 0.03 17.02
N TYR A 198 0.64 -1.10 16.54
CA TYR A 198 1.30 -1.21 15.25
C TYR A 198 0.63 -2.30 14.42
N VAL A 199 0.27 -1.98 13.18
CA VAL A 199 -0.40 -2.89 12.25
C VAL A 199 0.46 -3.02 11.00
N GLY A 200 0.94 -4.22 10.68
CA GLY A 200 1.79 -4.44 9.52
C GLY A 200 2.70 -5.65 9.70
N GLY A 201 3.59 -5.88 8.74
CA GLY A 201 4.66 -6.86 8.93
C GLY A 201 5.51 -6.45 10.13
N ILE A 202 5.80 -7.40 11.03
CA ILE A 202 6.65 -7.17 12.19
C ILE A 202 8.05 -7.65 11.81
N THR A 203 8.95 -6.69 11.59
CA THR A 203 10.32 -6.92 11.12
C THR A 203 11.26 -5.88 11.75
N LYS A 204 12.57 -6.15 11.75
CA LYS A 204 13.57 -5.24 12.35
C LYS A 204 13.57 -3.86 11.68
N ASP A 205 13.50 -3.82 10.35
CA ASP A 205 13.45 -2.60 9.54
C ASP A 205 12.15 -1.80 9.70
N ARG A 206 11.13 -2.40 10.31
CA ARG A 206 9.85 -1.73 10.63
C ARG A 206 9.80 -1.21 12.07
N GLY A 207 10.92 -1.25 12.78
CA GLY A 207 11.09 -0.57 14.06
C GLY A 207 10.67 -1.38 15.28
N ILE A 208 10.51 -2.69 15.18
CA ILE A 208 9.97 -3.49 16.30
C ILE A 208 10.82 -3.35 17.57
N PHE A 209 12.16 -3.40 17.47
CA PHE A 209 13.01 -3.23 18.65
C PHE A 209 12.95 -1.80 19.18
N GLN A 210 12.88 -0.80 18.31
CA GLN A 210 12.75 0.60 18.72
C GLN A 210 11.43 0.86 19.45
N MET A 211 10.34 0.21 19.03
CA MET A 211 9.07 0.22 19.76
C MET A 211 9.20 -0.43 21.14
N LEU A 212 9.83 -1.60 21.22
CA LEU A 212 9.99 -2.35 22.47
C LEU A 212 10.93 -1.65 23.46
N ASP A 213 12.07 -1.14 23.00
CA ASP A 213 13.04 -0.37 23.78
C ASP A 213 12.41 0.91 24.34
N ALA A 214 11.62 1.62 23.53
CA ALA A 214 10.90 2.81 23.98
C ALA A 214 9.88 2.47 25.07
N LEU A 215 9.17 1.34 24.93
CA LEU A 215 8.11 0.91 25.83
C LEU A 215 8.59 0.65 27.27
N ILE A 216 9.89 0.41 27.48
CA ILE A 216 10.49 0.28 28.82
C ILE A 216 10.28 1.58 29.62
N ASN A 217 10.50 2.74 28.98
CA ASN A 217 10.50 4.06 29.62
C ASN A 217 9.19 4.83 29.46
N VAL A 218 8.19 4.28 28.77
CA VAL A 218 6.84 4.85 28.74
C VAL A 218 6.20 4.70 30.13
N LYS A 219 5.74 5.83 30.66
CA LYS A 219 5.13 5.98 31.98
C LYS A 219 3.66 5.56 31.95
N GLY A 220 3.16 5.12 33.10
CA GLY A 220 1.77 4.73 33.28
C GLY A 220 1.45 3.30 32.80
N ASN A 221 0.17 2.96 32.82
CA ASN A 221 -0.32 1.67 32.37
C ASN A 221 -0.53 1.69 30.86
N VAL A 222 0.41 1.11 30.10
CA VAL A 222 0.37 1.08 28.64
C VAL A 222 0.48 -0.36 28.12
N LYS A 223 -0.17 -0.62 26.98
CA LYS A 223 -0.04 -1.87 26.23
C LYS A 223 0.29 -1.59 24.77
N LEU A 224 1.22 -2.33 24.19
CA LEU A 224 1.52 -2.30 22.76
C LEU A 224 0.85 -3.49 22.06
N HIS A 225 -0.07 -3.19 21.16
CA HIS A 225 -0.78 -4.14 20.32
C HIS A 225 -0.04 -4.32 18.99
N LEU A 226 0.50 -5.52 18.75
CA LEU A 226 1.21 -5.87 17.53
C LEU A 226 0.33 -6.73 16.63
N VAL A 227 -0.07 -6.19 15.48
CA VAL A 227 -1.02 -6.82 14.56
C VAL A 227 -0.39 -7.05 13.20
N GLY A 228 -0.07 -8.31 12.89
CA GLY A 228 0.40 -8.74 11.60
C GLY A 228 1.43 -9.87 11.67
N PRO A 229 1.88 -10.38 10.52
CA PRO A 229 2.83 -11.47 10.49
C PRO A 229 4.22 -11.00 10.95
N CYS A 230 4.85 -11.78 11.83
CA CYS A 230 6.26 -11.60 12.21
C CYS A 230 7.18 -12.35 11.24
N PHE A 231 8.21 -11.66 10.72
CA PHE A 231 9.16 -12.23 9.77
C PHE A 231 10.59 -11.74 10.02
N PRO A 232 11.62 -12.61 9.92
CA PRO A 232 11.51 -14.07 9.82
C PRO A 232 10.90 -14.69 11.09
N THR A 233 10.43 -15.94 11.04
CA THR A 233 9.80 -16.60 12.21
C THR A 233 10.71 -16.62 13.44
N SER A 234 12.03 -16.67 13.26
CA SER A 234 13.02 -16.60 14.36
C SER A 234 12.97 -15.28 15.14
N LEU A 235 12.50 -14.20 14.51
CA LEU A 235 12.36 -12.89 15.16
C LEU A 235 11.34 -12.93 16.30
N LEU A 236 10.33 -13.80 16.23
CA LEU A 236 9.30 -13.89 17.26
C LEU A 236 9.91 -14.26 18.63
N SER A 237 10.81 -15.24 18.66
CA SER A 237 11.49 -15.63 19.90
C SER A 237 12.42 -14.52 20.44
N GLU A 238 13.02 -13.71 19.55
CA GLU A 238 13.82 -12.55 19.96
C GLU A 238 12.96 -11.48 20.65
N ILE A 239 11.76 -11.19 20.11
CA ILE A 239 10.85 -10.19 20.70
C ILE A 239 10.14 -10.69 21.96
N GLU A 240 9.83 -11.99 22.03
CA GLU A 240 9.26 -12.63 23.24
C GLU A 240 10.23 -12.62 24.42
N GLY A 241 11.54 -12.68 24.15
CA GLY A 241 12.59 -12.57 25.15
C GLY A 241 12.89 -11.13 25.62
N HIS A 242 12.22 -10.12 25.05
CA HIS A 242 12.49 -8.73 25.35
C HIS A 242 11.89 -8.30 26.71
N GLU A 243 12.58 -7.41 27.44
CA GLU A 243 12.12 -6.93 28.77
C GLU A 243 10.73 -6.29 28.72
N ALA A 244 10.41 -5.59 27.64
CA ALA A 244 9.11 -4.96 27.42
C ALA A 244 7.97 -5.93 27.05
N TRP A 245 8.24 -7.21 26.79
CA TRP A 245 7.24 -8.19 26.33
C TRP A 245 6.00 -8.30 27.24
N PRO A 246 6.08 -8.21 28.58
CA PRO A 246 4.89 -8.20 29.43
C PRO A 246 3.90 -7.05 29.15
N LYS A 247 4.34 -5.99 28.46
CA LYS A 247 3.50 -4.87 28.00
C LYS A 247 2.98 -5.07 26.57
N VAL A 248 3.24 -6.20 25.92
CA VAL A 248 2.92 -6.46 24.52
C VAL A 248 1.78 -7.46 24.38
N GLU A 249 0.87 -7.19 23.46
CA GLU A 249 -0.16 -8.12 23.00
C GLU A 249 0.03 -8.38 21.51
N TYR A 250 0.45 -9.61 21.17
CA TYR A 250 0.72 -10.01 19.79
C TYR A 250 -0.44 -10.83 19.21
N TYR A 251 -1.03 -10.33 18.14
CA TYR A 251 -2.21 -10.93 17.49
C TYR A 251 -1.87 -11.81 16.29
N GLY A 252 -0.64 -11.79 15.79
CA GLY A 252 -0.32 -12.39 14.49
C GLY A 252 -1.13 -11.76 13.36
N TRP A 253 -1.34 -12.50 12.27
CA TRP A 253 -2.17 -12.02 11.16
C TRP A 253 -3.64 -11.93 11.57
N GLN A 254 -4.25 -10.78 11.32
CA GLN A 254 -5.68 -10.52 11.53
C GLN A 254 -6.34 -10.10 10.22
N ASN A 255 -7.61 -10.41 10.06
CA ASN A 255 -8.40 -9.93 8.93
C ASN A 255 -8.75 -8.43 9.09
N ARG A 256 -9.34 -7.81 8.06
CA ARG A 256 -9.62 -6.37 8.08
C ARG A 256 -10.59 -5.96 9.20
N ASP A 257 -11.67 -6.71 9.42
CA ASP A 257 -12.66 -6.38 10.44
C ASP A 257 -12.05 -6.44 11.85
N GLN A 258 -11.21 -7.44 12.11
CA GLN A 258 -10.46 -7.57 13.35
C GLN A 258 -9.46 -6.43 13.55
N VAL A 259 -8.74 -6.03 12.49
CA VAL A 259 -7.85 -4.86 12.56
C VAL A 259 -8.64 -3.61 12.92
N VAL A 260 -9.77 -3.37 12.26
CA VAL A 260 -10.63 -2.21 12.55
C VAL A 260 -11.07 -2.22 14.01
N GLU A 261 -11.46 -3.38 14.55
CA GLU A 261 -11.85 -3.50 15.96
C GLU A 261 -10.69 -3.21 16.94
N ILE A 262 -9.47 -3.66 16.62
CA ILE A 262 -8.30 -3.33 17.44
C ILE A 262 -8.00 -1.83 17.38
N LEU A 263 -8.10 -1.21 16.20
CA LEU A 263 -7.88 0.23 16.02
C LEU A 263 -8.90 1.07 16.80
N LYS A 264 -10.16 0.65 16.85
CA LYS A 264 -11.21 1.32 17.65
C LYS A 264 -10.89 1.40 19.14
N ASN A 265 -10.17 0.39 19.66
CA ASN A 265 -9.80 0.29 21.06
C ASN A 265 -8.37 0.80 21.34
N SER A 266 -7.71 1.41 20.34
CA SER A 266 -6.36 1.95 20.42
C SER A 266 -6.37 3.48 20.65
N HIS A 267 -5.30 4.02 21.21
CA HIS A 267 -5.16 5.44 21.56
C HIS A 267 -4.01 6.15 20.81
N LEU A 268 -3.00 5.41 20.34
CA LEU A 268 -1.91 5.95 19.53
C LEU A 268 -1.39 4.90 18.54
N GLY A 269 -1.36 5.24 17.24
CA GLY A 269 -0.81 4.42 16.18
C GLY A 269 0.68 4.71 15.96
N LEU A 270 1.51 3.67 15.92
CA LEU A 270 2.95 3.80 15.71
C LEU A 270 3.33 3.50 14.27
N VAL A 271 4.14 4.36 13.65
CA VAL A 271 4.70 4.18 12.30
C VAL A 271 6.20 4.48 12.34
N LEU A 272 6.96 3.67 13.09
CA LEU A 272 8.37 3.90 13.42
C LEU A 272 9.32 3.13 12.48
N LEU A 273 9.06 3.23 11.17
CA LEU A 273 9.90 2.60 10.14
C LEU A 273 11.35 3.11 10.21
N GLN A 274 12.31 2.22 10.02
CA GLN A 274 13.73 2.56 10.12
C GLN A 274 14.25 3.11 8.78
N PRO A 275 15.27 4.00 8.77
CA PRO A 275 15.81 4.68 7.58
C PRO A 275 16.57 3.69 6.67
N THR A 276 15.80 2.81 6.04
CA THR A 276 16.28 1.69 5.23
C THR A 276 15.32 1.46 4.06
N GLY A 277 15.84 0.95 2.95
CA GLY A 277 14.99 0.63 1.82
C GLY A 277 14.38 1.88 1.17
N ASP A 278 13.08 1.82 0.84
CA ASP A 278 12.32 2.94 0.26
C ASP A 278 11.41 3.63 1.30
N TYR A 279 11.52 3.29 2.59
CA TYR A 279 10.52 3.74 3.57
C TYR A 279 10.42 5.27 3.65
N GLU A 280 11.54 5.99 3.52
CA GLU A 280 11.59 7.46 3.49
C GLU A 280 10.82 8.06 2.31
N LEU A 281 10.67 7.30 1.22
CA LEU A 281 10.05 7.73 -0.04
C LEU A 281 8.66 7.10 -0.27
N ALA A 282 8.24 6.18 0.59
CA ALA A 282 7.02 5.40 0.45
C ALA A 282 5.93 5.93 1.37
N PHE A 283 4.71 6.09 0.83
CA PHE A 283 3.54 6.49 1.61
C PHE A 283 3.06 5.32 2.50
N PRO A 284 3.18 5.39 3.83
CA PRO A 284 2.80 4.28 4.70
C PRO A 284 1.27 4.21 4.78
N VAL A 285 0.68 3.23 4.10
CA VAL A 285 -0.79 3.03 4.06
C VAL A 285 -1.40 3.02 5.48
N LYS A 286 -0.67 2.47 6.46
CA LYS A 286 -1.09 2.36 7.85
C LYS A 286 -1.25 3.69 8.56
N MET A 287 -0.46 4.69 8.20
CA MET A 287 -0.65 6.06 8.69
C MET A 287 -2.05 6.56 8.32
N PHE A 288 -2.43 6.42 7.05
CA PHE A 288 -3.77 6.84 6.59
C PHE A 288 -4.90 5.98 7.18
N GLU A 289 -4.69 4.68 7.42
CA GLU A 289 -5.68 3.84 8.12
C GLU A 289 -5.87 4.26 9.59
N TYR A 290 -4.80 4.70 10.27
CA TYR A 290 -4.89 5.26 11.63
C TYR A 290 -5.64 6.59 11.63
N MET A 291 -5.27 7.51 10.73
CA MET A 291 -6.02 8.76 10.52
C MET A 291 -7.49 8.48 10.22
N ALA A 292 -7.77 7.53 9.33
CA ALA A 292 -9.13 7.11 9.03
C ALA A 292 -9.81 6.54 10.28
N SER A 293 -9.12 5.89 11.19
CA SER A 293 -9.73 5.41 12.45
C SER A 293 -9.90 6.49 13.51
N GLY A 294 -9.54 7.75 13.23
CA GLY A 294 -9.49 8.82 14.23
C GLY A 294 -8.37 8.62 15.26
N LEU A 295 -7.36 7.82 14.92
CA LEU A 295 -6.25 7.48 15.78
C LEU A 295 -5.07 8.42 15.53
N PRO A 296 -4.57 9.12 16.56
CA PRO A 296 -3.35 9.91 16.49
C PRO A 296 -2.15 9.05 16.12
N ILE A 297 -1.12 9.69 15.56
CA ILE A 297 0.02 8.97 15.01
C ILE A 297 1.32 9.48 15.61
N LEU A 298 2.20 8.53 15.97
CA LEU A 298 3.62 8.81 16.13
C LEU A 298 4.37 8.09 15.02
N SER A 299 4.99 8.86 14.11
CA SER A 299 5.76 8.30 12.99
C SER A 299 7.23 8.67 13.03
N SER A 300 8.04 7.98 12.23
CA SER A 300 9.39 8.42 11.89
C SER A 300 9.37 9.84 11.31
N ASN A 301 10.39 10.64 11.60
CA ASN A 301 10.62 12.00 11.12
C ASN A 301 11.23 12.08 9.71
N PHE A 302 10.90 11.13 8.83
CA PHE A 302 11.26 11.25 7.43
C PHE A 302 10.56 12.49 6.84
N GLU A 303 11.24 13.20 5.94
CA GLU A 303 10.74 14.47 5.38
C GLU A 303 9.30 14.35 4.87
N LEU A 304 9.00 13.30 4.10
CA LEU A 304 7.65 13.02 3.60
C LEU A 304 6.63 12.78 4.73
N TYR A 305 7.03 12.10 5.80
CA TYR A 305 6.12 11.70 6.90
C TYR A 305 5.82 12.92 7.76
N ASP A 306 6.85 13.72 8.03
CA ASP A 306 6.70 14.99 8.73
C ASP A 306 5.80 15.95 7.95
N GLU A 307 6.00 16.12 6.65
CA GLU A 307 5.12 16.94 5.82
C GLU A 307 3.64 16.51 5.94
N ILE A 308 3.35 15.20 5.86
CA ILE A 308 1.99 14.67 6.02
C ILE A 308 1.44 14.95 7.42
N VAL A 309 2.20 14.63 8.47
CA VAL A 309 1.75 14.77 9.87
C VAL A 309 1.53 16.24 10.23
N GLN A 310 2.41 17.15 9.81
CA GLN A 310 2.25 18.59 10.05
C GLN A 310 1.07 19.16 9.26
N HIS A 311 0.93 18.81 7.97
CA HIS A 311 -0.15 19.30 7.13
C HIS A 311 -1.53 18.87 7.64
N THR A 312 -1.62 17.66 8.17
CA THR A 312 -2.88 17.06 8.62
C THR A 312 -3.15 17.25 10.10
N GLN A 313 -2.16 17.76 10.84
CA GLN A 313 -2.18 17.90 12.29
C GLN A 313 -2.63 16.59 12.95
N SER A 314 -2.13 15.45 12.47
CA SER A 314 -2.64 14.12 12.87
C SER A 314 -1.81 13.45 13.97
N GLY A 315 -0.81 14.12 14.53
CA GLY A 315 0.10 13.54 15.50
C GLY A 315 1.48 14.20 15.52
N ARG A 316 2.51 13.40 15.77
CA ARG A 316 3.91 13.86 15.85
C ARG A 316 4.86 12.93 15.11
N THR A 317 6.03 13.46 14.82
CA THR A 317 7.16 12.72 14.28
C THR A 317 8.31 12.65 15.28
N VAL A 318 9.17 11.63 15.15
CA VAL A 318 10.32 11.42 16.02
C VAL A 318 11.46 10.73 15.28
N GLU A 319 12.70 10.95 15.72
CA GLU A 319 13.87 10.21 15.26
C GLU A 319 13.70 8.71 15.57
N PRO A 320 13.48 7.86 14.55
CA PRO A 320 13.07 6.48 14.76
C PRO A 320 14.21 5.59 15.28
N THR A 321 15.46 6.04 15.24
CA THR A 321 16.63 5.28 15.70
C THR A 321 16.96 5.50 17.18
N GLU A 322 16.24 6.39 17.87
CA GLU A 322 16.50 6.77 19.27
C GLU A 322 15.31 6.42 20.19
N PRO A 323 15.26 5.20 20.77
CA PRO A 323 14.16 4.75 21.62
C PRO A 323 13.83 5.66 22.82
N ALA A 324 14.84 6.33 23.39
CA ALA A 324 14.62 7.29 24.46
C ALA A 324 13.73 8.45 24.00
N LYS A 325 14.03 9.06 22.85
CA LYS A 325 13.21 10.12 22.25
C LYS A 325 11.80 9.63 21.90
N ILE A 326 11.67 8.40 21.40
CA ILE A 326 10.36 7.78 21.15
C ILE A 326 9.56 7.71 22.44
N SER A 327 10.16 7.25 23.55
CA SER A 327 9.49 7.16 24.84
C SER A 327 9.09 8.54 25.41
N ASP A 328 9.94 9.57 25.25
CA ASP A 328 9.64 10.94 25.65
C ASP A 328 8.44 11.50 24.88
N VAL A 329 8.43 11.36 23.55
CA VAL A 329 7.31 11.84 22.71
C VAL A 329 6.02 11.08 23.03
N ILE A 330 6.06 9.77 23.25
CA ILE A 330 4.89 9.00 23.71
C ILE A 330 4.39 9.55 25.04
N ASN A 331 5.27 9.74 26.02
CA ASN A 331 4.90 10.29 27.33
C ASN A 331 4.25 11.67 27.22
N GLU A 332 4.79 12.55 26.38
CA GLU A 332 4.22 13.88 26.11
C GLU A 332 2.82 13.78 25.47
N MET A 333 2.65 12.94 24.45
CA MET A 333 1.37 12.75 23.76
C MET A 333 0.30 12.13 24.66
N LEU A 334 0.68 11.21 25.55
CA LEU A 334 -0.25 10.55 26.47
C LEU A 334 -0.58 11.40 27.71
N ASN A 335 0.20 12.45 28.00
CA ASN A 335 -0.05 13.32 29.15
C ASN A 335 -1.19 14.34 28.90
N ASP A 336 -1.46 14.68 27.64
CA ASP A 336 -2.55 15.58 27.26
C ASP A 336 -3.57 14.88 26.35
N HIS A 337 -4.62 14.34 26.98
CA HIS A 337 -5.70 13.63 26.30
C HIS A 337 -6.50 14.52 25.35
N HIS A 338 -6.53 15.84 25.60
CA HIS A 338 -7.24 16.78 24.71
C HIS A 338 -6.49 16.89 23.38
N VAL A 339 -5.18 17.15 23.45
CA VAL A 339 -4.32 17.21 22.27
C VAL A 339 -4.32 15.89 21.50
N LEU A 340 -4.30 14.76 22.21
CA LEU A 340 -4.41 13.44 21.59
C LEU A 340 -5.73 13.30 20.81
N ARG A 341 -6.85 13.74 21.37
CA ARG A 341 -8.15 13.73 20.68
C ARG A 341 -8.15 14.65 19.45
N GLU A 342 -7.58 15.84 19.56
CA GLU A 342 -7.49 16.79 18.44
C GLU A 342 -6.74 16.21 17.25
N TYR A 343 -5.59 15.55 17.49
CA TYR A 343 -4.85 14.84 16.45
C TYR A 343 -5.71 13.80 15.72
N GLY A 344 -6.51 13.04 16.46
CA GLY A 344 -7.44 12.06 15.90
C GLY A 344 -8.50 12.69 15.00
N VAL A 345 -9.09 13.81 15.46
CA VAL A 345 -10.11 14.57 14.71
C VAL A 345 -9.53 15.14 13.42
N PHE A 346 -8.41 15.85 13.47
CA PHE A 346 -7.81 16.48 12.29
C PHE A 346 -7.29 15.45 11.27
N GLY A 347 -6.69 14.37 11.77
CA GLY A 347 -6.29 13.23 10.93
C GLY A 347 -7.49 12.64 10.18
N ARG A 348 -8.59 12.37 10.88
CA ARG A 348 -9.83 11.84 10.28
C ARG A 348 -10.40 12.78 9.22
N GLN A 349 -10.50 14.07 9.53
CA GLN A 349 -11.00 15.09 8.59
C GLN A 349 -10.16 15.15 7.31
N SER A 350 -8.84 15.02 7.44
CA SER A 350 -7.92 14.99 6.29
C SER A 350 -8.15 13.78 5.38
N VAL A 351 -8.46 12.62 5.96
CA VAL A 351 -8.80 11.41 5.17
C VAL A 351 -10.17 11.56 4.52
N GLU A 352 -11.17 12.07 5.23
CA GLU A 352 -12.51 12.30 4.69
C GLU A 352 -12.52 13.26 3.49
N THR A 353 -11.63 14.26 3.50
CA THR A 353 -11.58 15.29 2.47
C THR A 353 -10.58 15.02 1.35
N GLN A 354 -9.41 14.42 1.65
CA GLN A 354 -8.30 14.32 0.70
C GLN A 354 -7.73 12.90 0.56
N PHE A 355 -7.41 12.26 1.68
CA PHE A 355 -6.63 11.01 1.71
C PHE A 355 -7.49 9.75 1.74
N ASN A 356 -8.50 9.67 0.87
CA ASN A 356 -9.40 8.53 0.75
C ASN A 356 -9.33 7.88 -0.64
N TRP A 357 -9.69 6.60 -0.71
CA TRP A 357 -9.73 5.85 -1.96
C TRP A 357 -10.74 6.41 -2.99
N GLN A 358 -11.83 7.02 -2.53
CA GLN A 358 -12.86 7.55 -3.42
C GLN A 358 -12.34 8.72 -4.28
N SER A 359 -11.40 9.53 -3.77
CA SER A 359 -10.72 10.55 -4.57
C SER A 359 -9.80 9.91 -5.63
N GLN A 360 -9.10 8.83 -5.26
CA GLN A 360 -8.17 8.12 -6.15
C GLN A 360 -8.87 7.45 -7.33
N ILE A 361 -9.99 6.77 -7.07
CA ILE A 361 -10.79 6.13 -8.13
C ILE A 361 -11.40 7.17 -9.09
N SER A 362 -11.81 8.33 -8.57
CA SER A 362 -12.33 9.43 -9.39
C SER A 362 -11.25 9.96 -10.34
N GLY A 363 -10.04 10.19 -9.83
CA GLY A 363 -8.88 10.57 -10.65
C GLY A 363 -8.53 9.52 -11.72
N LEU A 364 -8.56 8.23 -11.38
CA LEU A 364 -8.32 7.15 -12.34
C LEU A 364 -9.37 7.12 -13.46
N LEU A 365 -10.65 7.34 -13.14
CA LEU A 365 -11.73 7.42 -14.14
C LEU A 365 -11.56 8.62 -15.07
N GLU A 366 -11.17 9.79 -14.54
CA GLU A 366 -10.84 10.97 -15.35
C GLU A 366 -9.65 10.71 -16.27
N PHE A 367 -8.62 10.03 -15.77
CA PHE A 367 -7.45 9.64 -16.53
C PHE A 367 -7.81 8.69 -17.68
N TYR A 368 -8.69 7.71 -17.43
CA TYR A 368 -9.23 6.84 -18.47
C TYR A 368 -9.96 7.63 -19.56
N GLN A 369 -10.80 8.61 -19.18
CA GLN A 369 -11.46 9.47 -20.16
C GLN A 369 -10.48 10.30 -20.98
N LYS A 370 -9.43 10.84 -20.34
CA LYS A 370 -8.38 11.61 -21.02
C LYS A 370 -7.65 10.77 -22.06
N ILE A 371 -7.39 9.49 -21.78
CA ILE A 371 -6.70 8.57 -22.68
C ILE A 371 -7.57 8.17 -23.90
N LEU A 372 -8.89 8.12 -23.70
CA LEU A 372 -9.84 7.75 -24.74
C LEU A 372 -10.24 8.92 -25.66
N LYS A 373 -10.01 10.16 -25.24
CA LYS A 373 -9.99 11.32 -26.14
C LYS A 373 -8.79 11.22 -27.08
#